data_AF-A0A816H3P3-F1
#
_entry.id   AF-A0A816H3P3-F1
#
_cell.length_a   1.000
_cell.length_b   1.000
_cell.length_c   1.000
_cell.angle_alpha   90.00
_cell.angle_beta   90.00
_cell.angle_gamma   90.00
#
_symmetry.space_group_name_H-M   'P 1'
#
loop_
_entity.id
_entity.type
_entity.pdbx_description
1 polymer ?
#
loop_
_entity_poly.entity_id
_entity_poly.type
_entity_poly.pdbx_seq_one_letter_code
_entity_poly.pdbx_strand_id
1 'polypeptide(L)'
;MNLNLIRLILVAVDFYMRKKTAENVSLSIDNLLHEFNLRLYRDEIPFVIDQGSNLKAALHDNQITHCYWHRLNNILKDTFKSMILTAGHS
;
A
#
# COMPACT_ATOMS: atom_id res chain seq x y z
N MET A 1 -12.83 -29.04 -1.53
CA MET A 1 -12.24 -27.69 -1.73
C MET A 1 -11.01 -27.61 -0.83
N ASN A 2 -9.81 -27.66 -1.41
CA ASN A 2 -8.55 -27.90 -0.70
C ASN A 2 -8.03 -26.56 -0.15
N LEU A 3 -8.14 -26.32 1.16
CA LEU A 3 -7.73 -25.07 1.83
C LEU A 3 -6.20 -24.95 2.06
N ASN A 4 -5.39 -25.81 1.43
CA ASN A 4 -3.97 -25.97 1.72
C ASN A 4 -3.02 -25.15 0.82
N LEU A 5 -3.33 -23.88 0.55
CA LEU A 5 -2.35 -23.02 -0.14
C LEU A 5 -2.50 -21.53 0.20
N ILE A 6 -2.65 -21.19 1.49
CA ILE A 6 -2.23 -19.85 1.93
C ILE A 6 -0.70 -19.87 1.98
N ARG A 7 -0.04 -19.63 0.84
CA ARG A 7 1.37 -19.28 0.81
C ARG A 7 1.49 -17.86 1.37
N LEU A 8 1.81 -17.76 2.66
CA LEU A 8 2.25 -16.50 3.23
C LEU A 8 3.63 -16.18 2.66
N ILE A 9 3.67 -15.30 1.67
CA ILE A 9 4.89 -14.83 1.03
C ILE A 9 5.26 -13.51 1.70
N LEU A 10 6.22 -13.57 2.64
CA LEU A 10 6.83 -12.38 3.23
C LEU A 10 8.07 -12.04 2.43
N VAL A 11 8.00 -10.98 1.64
CA VAL A 11 9.13 -10.51 0.84
C VAL A 11 9.28 -9.01 1.05
N ALA A 12 10.48 -8.60 1.43
CA ALA A 12 10.91 -7.22 1.35
C ALA A 12 11.71 -7.07 0.06
N VAL A 13 11.17 -6.32 -0.90
CA VAL A 13 11.87 -6.00 -2.15
C VAL A 13 12.24 -4.52 -2.14
N ASP A 14 13.51 -4.25 -2.38
CA ASP A 14 13.95 -2.88 -2.63
C ASP A 14 13.38 -2.39 -3.96
N PHE A 15 12.77 -1.20 -3.92
CA PHE A 15 12.23 -0.58 -5.11
C PHE A 15 13.37 -0.18 -6.06
N TYR A 16 13.64 -1.02 -7.05
CA TYR A 16 14.79 -0.88 -7.95
C TYR A 16 14.66 0.30 -8.93
N MET A 17 13.44 0.80 -9.18
CA MET A 17 13.20 1.89 -10.11
C MET A 17 13.58 3.24 -9.49
N ARG A 18 14.40 4.03 -10.21
CA ARG A 18 14.91 5.34 -9.74
C ARG A 18 13.81 6.37 -9.42
N LYS A 19 12.62 6.25 -10.02
CA LYS A 19 11.47 7.15 -9.77
C LYS A 19 10.26 6.33 -9.29
N LYS A 20 9.64 6.74 -8.19
CA LYS A 20 8.46 6.11 -7.60
C LYS A 20 7.14 6.63 -8.20
N THR A 21 7.00 6.66 -9.54
CA THR A 21 5.73 7.04 -10.19
C THR A 21 4.70 5.91 -10.08
N ALA A 22 3.43 6.18 -10.35
CA ALA A 22 2.37 5.18 -10.30
C ALA A 22 2.63 4.01 -11.27
N GLU A 23 3.10 4.31 -12.48
CA GLU A 23 3.41 3.33 -13.52
C GLU A 23 4.56 2.42 -13.08
N ASN A 24 5.62 3.01 -12.52
CA ASN A 24 6.77 2.24 -12.02
C ASN A 24 6.39 1.39 -10.81
N VAL A 25 5.54 1.89 -9.91
CA VAL A 25 5.02 1.11 -8.79
C VAL A 25 4.19 -0.07 -9.29
N SER A 26 3.31 0.16 -10.25
CA SER A 26 2.50 -0.89 -10.87
C SER A 26 3.38 -1.97 -11.50
N LEU A 27 4.42 -1.59 -12.24
CA LEU A 27 5.38 -2.51 -12.85
C LEU A 27 6.16 -3.32 -11.81
N SER A 28 6.59 -2.70 -10.70
CA SER A 28 7.28 -3.43 -9.63
C SER A 28 6.38 -4.46 -8.95
N ILE A 29 5.09 -4.16 -8.76
CA ILE A 29 4.10 -5.12 -8.24
C ILE A 29 3.92 -6.28 -9.22
N ASP A 30 3.84 -5.98 -10.52
CA ASP A 30 3.70 -6.98 -11.59
C ASP A 30 4.88 -7.95 -11.63
N ASN A 31 6.10 -7.42 -11.51
CA ASN A 31 7.32 -8.22 -11.46
C ASN A 31 7.35 -9.09 -10.20
N LEU A 32 6.99 -8.54 -9.03
CA LEU A 32 6.90 -9.30 -7.78
C LEU A 32 5.89 -10.45 -7.92
N LEU A 33 4.68 -10.18 -8.42
CA LEU A 33 3.68 -11.23 -8.61
C LEU A 33 4.13 -12.27 -9.65
N HIS A 34 4.88 -11.87 -10.68
CA HIS A 34 5.43 -12.77 -11.68
C HIS A 34 6.42 -13.78 -11.06
N GLU A 35 7.32 -13.34 -10.19
CA GLU A 35 8.30 -14.22 -9.49
C GLU A 35 7.62 -15.37 -8.73
N PHE A 36 6.38 -15.16 -8.27
CA PHE A 36 5.61 -16.17 -7.54
C PHE A 36 4.54 -16.87 -8.37
N ASN A 37 4.50 -16.65 -9.70
CA ASN A 37 3.45 -17.15 -10.60
C ASN A 37 2.04 -16.68 -10.22
N LEU A 38 1.92 -15.50 -9.62
CA LEU A 38 0.66 -14.90 -9.16
C LEU A 38 0.15 -13.78 -10.06
N ARG A 39 0.92 -13.33 -11.06
CA ARG A 39 0.57 -12.19 -11.92
C ARG A 39 -0.80 -12.33 -12.59
N LEU A 40 -1.18 -13.55 -12.96
CA LEU A 40 -2.47 -13.87 -13.59
C LEU A 40 -3.67 -13.56 -12.70
N TYR A 41 -3.48 -13.51 -11.38
CA TYR A 41 -4.52 -13.28 -10.38
C TYR A 41 -4.50 -11.84 -9.84
N ARG A 42 -3.71 -10.94 -10.44
CA ARG A 42 -3.50 -9.57 -9.92
C ARG A 42 -4.81 -8.85 -9.57
N ASP A 43 -5.81 -8.98 -10.42
CA ASP A 43 -7.09 -8.26 -10.25
C ASP A 43 -7.98 -8.87 -9.15
N GLU A 44 -7.72 -10.13 -8.78
CA GLU A 44 -8.43 -10.85 -7.71
C GLU A 44 -7.73 -10.70 -6.35
N ILE A 45 -6.47 -10.25 -6.32
CA ILE A 45 -5.72 -10.08 -5.08
C ILE A 45 -6.19 -8.80 -4.36
N PRO A 46 -6.68 -8.91 -3.11
CA PRO A 46 -6.96 -7.72 -2.31
C PRO A 46 -5.64 -7.11 -1.82
N PHE A 47 -5.45 -5.81 -2.05
CA PHE A 47 -4.28 -5.08 -1.62
C PHE A 47 -4.58 -4.25 -0.37
N VAL A 48 -3.75 -4.40 0.67
CA VAL A 48 -3.76 -3.51 1.83
C VAL A 48 -2.62 -2.51 1.68
N ILE A 49 -2.95 -1.24 1.46
CA ILE A 49 -1.96 -0.20 1.17
C ILE A 49 -2.08 1.00 2.11
N ASP A 50 -1.00 1.73 2.24
CA ASP A 50 -0.99 3.03 2.89
C ASP A 50 -1.71 4.10 2.00
N GLN A 51 -1.80 5.36 2.44
CA GLN A 51 -2.45 6.43 1.65
C GLN A 51 -1.51 7.12 0.63
N GLY A 52 -0.38 6.50 0.26
CA GLY A 52 0.53 7.03 -0.74
C GLY A 52 -0.13 7.20 -2.11
N SER A 53 -0.06 8.40 -2.68
CA SER A 53 -0.75 8.75 -3.93
C SER A 53 -0.37 7.86 -5.11
N ASN A 54 0.92 7.56 -5.27
CA ASN A 54 1.42 6.75 -6.39
C ASN A 54 1.04 5.28 -6.24
N LEU A 55 1.02 4.74 -5.02
CA LEU A 55 0.60 3.36 -4.76
C LEU A 55 -0.90 3.18 -4.99
N LYS A 56 -1.71 4.16 -4.57
CA LYS A 56 -3.14 4.21 -4.86
C LYS A 56 -3.42 4.27 -6.36
N ALA A 57 -2.70 5.12 -7.10
CA ALA A 57 -2.87 5.23 -8.56
C ALA A 57 -2.41 3.98 -9.30
N ALA A 58 -1.32 3.34 -8.86
CA ALA A 58 -0.81 2.09 -9.43
C ALA A 58 -1.79 0.91 -9.35
N LEU A 59 -2.73 0.96 -8.42
CA LEU A 59 -3.68 -0.10 -8.09
C LEU A 59 -5.15 0.34 -8.31
N HIS A 60 -5.39 1.37 -9.13
CA HIS A 60 -6.71 2.01 -9.24
C HIS A 60 -7.85 1.09 -9.68
N ASP A 61 -7.55 0.03 -10.45
CA ASP A 61 -8.51 -0.98 -10.88
C ASP A 61 -8.60 -2.20 -9.94
N ASN A 62 -7.75 -2.25 -8.91
CA ASN A 62 -7.66 -3.38 -7.98
C ASN A 62 -8.53 -3.15 -6.72
N GLN A 63 -8.88 -4.25 -6.04
CA GLN A 63 -9.53 -4.17 -4.74
C GLN A 63 -8.54 -3.68 -3.68
N ILE A 64 -8.76 -2.45 -3.17
CA ILE A 64 -7.90 -1.82 -2.18
C ILE A 64 -8.61 -1.69 -0.82
N THR A 65 -7.88 -2.03 0.24
CA THR A 65 -8.19 -1.62 1.61
C THR A 65 -7.05 -0.74 2.15
N HIS A 66 -7.39 0.34 2.85
CA HIS A 66 -6.38 1.22 3.44
C HIS A 66 -5.88 0.72 4.80
N CYS A 67 -4.58 0.82 5.01
CA CYS A 67 -3.91 0.43 6.25
C CYS A 67 -4.43 1.25 7.44
N TYR A 68 -5.00 0.54 8.42
CA TYR A 68 -5.55 1.13 9.64
C TYR A 68 -4.51 1.89 10.46
N TRP A 69 -3.29 1.35 10.54
CA TRP A 69 -2.20 1.99 11.29
C TRP A 69 -1.81 3.36 10.74
N HIS A 70 -1.70 3.48 9.40
CA HIS A 70 -1.43 4.77 8.78
C HIS A 70 -2.58 5.75 9.07
N ARG A 71 -3.83 5.30 8.95
CA ARG A 71 -4.99 6.14 9.26
C ARG A 71 -4.98 6.64 10.71
N LEU A 72 -4.73 5.75 11.67
CA LEU A 72 -4.65 6.12 13.08
C LEU A 72 -3.51 7.11 13.34
N ASN A 73 -2.33 6.87 12.76
CA ASN A 73 -1.19 7.77 12.89
C ASN A 73 -1.48 9.17 12.35
N ASN A 74 -2.21 9.28 11.23
CA ASN A 74 -2.61 10.58 10.68
C ASN A 74 -3.62 11.29 11.59
N ILE A 75 -4.62 10.57 12.10
CA ILE A 75 -5.59 11.13 13.07
C ILE A 75 -4.87 11.68 14.30
N LEU A 76 -3.94 10.92 14.88
CA LEU A 76 -3.17 11.35 16.05
C LEU A 76 -2.32 12.58 15.73
N LYS A 77 -1.58 12.57 14.61
CA LYS A 77 -0.76 13.70 14.18
C LYS A 77 -1.57 14.97 14.00
N ASP A 78 -2.72 14.89 13.31
CA ASP A 78 -3.56 16.05 13.04
C ASP A 78 -4.20 16.58 14.33
N THR A 79 -4.63 15.68 15.22
CA THR A 79 -5.19 16.03 16.53
C THR A 79 -4.17 16.80 17.35
N PHE A 80 -2.97 16.26 17.56
CA PHE A 80 -1.96 16.94 18.38
C PHE A 80 -1.42 18.22 17.73
N LYS A 81 -1.29 18.26 16.39
CA LYS A 81 -0.90 19.47 15.67
C LYS A 81 -1.93 20.59 15.87
N SER A 82 -3.22 20.27 15.80
CA SER A 82 -4.29 21.25 16.02
C SER A 82 -4.29 21.80 17.44
N MET A 83 -4.05 20.95 18.45
CA MET A 83 -3.98 21.35 19.86
C MET A 83 -2.84 22.34 20.13
N ILE A 84 -1.66 22.10 19.54
CA ILE A 84 -0.50 23.00 19.67
C ILE A 84 -0.80 24.37 19.04
N LEU A 85 -1.40 24.39 17.85
CA LEU A 85 -1.76 25.65 17.18
C LEU A 85 -2.78 26.44 17.99
N THR A 86 -3.80 25.79 18.56
CA THR A 86 -4.78 26.48 19.41
C THR A 86 -4.20 26.99 20.73
N ALA A 87 -3.21 26.30 21.32
CA ALA A 87 -2.56 26.71 22.55
C ALA A 87 -1.45 27.77 22.37
N GLY A 88 -0.89 27.90 21.16
CA GLY A 88 0.10 28.94 20.81
C GLY A 88 -0.52 30.28 20.40
N HIS A 89 -1.84 30.35 20.27
CA HIS A 89 -2.60 31.57 19.97
C HIS A 89 -3.36 32.14 21.18
N SER A 90 -3.10 31.60 22.37
CA SER A 90 -3.65 32.06 23.66
C SER A 90 -2.59 32.76 24.51
#